data_AF-A0A9E5WLR4-F1
#
_entry.id   AF-A0A9E5WLR4-F1
#
_cell.length_a   1.000
_cell.length_b   1.000
_cell.length_c   1.000
_cell.angle_alpha   90.00
_cell.angle_beta   90.00
_cell.angle_gamma   90.00
#
_symmetry.space_group_name_H-M   'P 1'
#
loop_
_entity.id
_entity.type
_entity.pdbx_description
1 polymer ?
#
loop_
_entity_poly.entity_id
_entity_poly.type
_entity_poly.pdbx_seq_one_letter_code
_entity_poly.pdbx_strand_id
1 'polypeptide(L)'
;MKRFITTVICIGLSFGLPVAALAEDDAKTSTDDIAIYATMNVTQENFAAFEAALGPIIDIVQGEEGTLIYDYLRAGDTVYLYERYEDTAAFMAHLENTGALVGELFAVAEITSVIAMTPIPDELKPVLEKFQATMTAPITSKSD
;
A
#
# COMPACT_ATOMS: atom_id res chain seq x y z
N MET A 1 37.27 -15.25 59.63
CA MET A 1 37.04 -15.10 58.17
C MET A 1 36.49 -16.41 57.64
N LYS A 2 35.20 -16.45 57.29
CA LYS A 2 34.47 -17.65 56.85
C LYS A 2 34.66 -17.89 55.34
N ARG A 3 34.64 -19.18 54.98
CA ARG A 3 34.91 -19.85 53.69
C ARG A 3 33.74 -19.74 52.69
N PHE A 4 33.98 -20.32 51.50
CA PHE A 4 33.08 -21.13 50.62
C PHE A 4 33.05 -20.64 49.16
N ILE A 5 33.72 -21.33 48.23
CA ILE A 5 33.23 -22.45 47.37
C ILE A 5 32.01 -22.02 46.55
N THR A 6 32.26 -21.70 45.27
CA THR A 6 31.27 -21.43 44.24
C THR A 6 30.75 -22.75 43.67
N THR A 7 29.50 -23.08 44.01
CA THR A 7 28.69 -24.09 43.31
C THR A 7 27.75 -23.36 42.35
N VAL A 8 27.79 -23.77 41.09
CA VAL A 8 26.88 -23.31 40.03
C VAL A 8 25.46 -23.78 40.34
N ILE A 9 24.54 -22.84 40.47
CA ILE A 9 23.09 -23.10 40.52
C ILE A 9 22.52 -22.70 39.15
N CYS A 10 22.00 -23.69 38.41
CA CYS A 10 21.12 -23.46 37.28
C CYS A 10 19.81 -22.86 37.80
N ILE A 11 19.52 -21.61 37.44
CA ILE A 11 18.19 -21.00 37.60
C ILE A 11 17.60 -20.87 36.20
N GLY A 12 16.43 -21.47 36.02
CA GLY A 12 15.68 -21.42 34.78
C GLY A 12 15.32 -20.00 34.38
N LEU A 13 15.59 -19.65 33.12
CA LEU A 13 15.03 -18.46 32.49
C LEU A 13 13.55 -18.71 32.19
N SER A 14 12.71 -18.41 33.18
CA SER A 14 11.35 -17.94 32.93
C SER A 14 11.45 -16.62 32.16
N PHE A 15 11.05 -16.59 30.90
CA PHE A 15 10.83 -15.36 30.14
C PHE A 15 9.64 -14.59 30.73
N GLY A 16 9.85 -13.95 31.87
CA GLY A 16 9.03 -12.83 32.32
C GLY A 16 9.55 -11.57 31.65
N LEU A 17 9.22 -11.36 30.38
CA LEU A 17 9.32 -10.01 29.83
C LEU A 17 8.18 -9.21 30.47
N PRO A 18 8.47 -8.08 31.14
CA PRO A 18 7.41 -7.14 31.44
C PRO A 18 6.87 -6.70 30.08
N VAL A 19 5.58 -6.93 29.83
CA VAL A 19 4.83 -6.17 28.84
C VAL A 19 4.81 -4.74 29.37
N ALA A 20 5.94 -4.05 29.20
CA ALA A 20 5.96 -2.60 29.21
C ALA A 20 4.97 -2.21 28.14
N ALA A 21 3.93 -1.49 28.56
CA ALA A 21 2.85 -0.98 27.75
C ALA A 21 3.31 -0.77 26.30
N LEU A 22 2.86 -1.66 25.41
CA LEU A 22 2.61 -1.23 24.05
C LEU A 22 1.59 -0.12 24.26
N ALA A 23 2.07 1.12 24.18
CA ALA A 23 1.17 2.26 24.05
C ALA A 23 0.18 1.84 22.97
N GLU A 24 -1.10 1.88 23.30
CA GLU A 24 -2.14 1.98 22.30
C GLU A 24 -1.78 3.25 21.53
N ASP A 25 -0.97 3.10 20.49
CA ASP A 25 -0.94 4.04 19.40
C ASP A 25 -2.33 3.86 18.80
N ASP A 26 -3.27 4.67 19.29
CA ASP A 26 -4.61 4.81 18.73
C ASP A 26 -4.39 4.81 17.23
N ALA A 27 -4.73 3.69 16.58
CA ALA A 27 -4.34 3.45 15.20
C ALA A 27 -4.70 4.71 14.43
N LYS A 28 -3.69 5.49 14.06
CA LYS A 28 -3.89 6.72 13.31
C LYS A 28 -4.37 6.21 11.97
N THR A 29 -5.69 6.05 11.81
CA THR A 29 -6.33 6.14 10.52
C THR A 29 -5.90 7.52 10.07
N SER A 30 -4.81 7.57 9.30
CA SER A 30 -4.41 8.77 8.59
C SER A 30 -5.64 9.09 7.76
N THR A 31 -6.41 10.09 8.15
CA THR A 31 -7.61 10.48 7.42
C THR A 31 -7.26 11.15 6.10
N ASP A 32 -5.98 11.44 5.94
CA ASP A 32 -5.46 12.33 4.92
C ASP A 32 -4.85 11.51 3.77
N ASP A 33 -4.38 10.30 4.03
CA ASP A 33 -3.67 9.50 3.03
C ASP A 33 -4.61 8.82 2.03
N ILE A 34 -4.15 8.71 0.79
CA ILE A 34 -4.91 8.10 -0.30
C ILE A 34 -4.25 6.78 -0.63
N ALA A 35 -4.97 5.67 -0.45
CA ALA A 35 -4.48 4.35 -0.85
C ALA A 35 -5.41 3.73 -1.89
N ILE A 36 -4.85 3.26 -2.99
CA ILE A 36 -5.57 2.59 -4.06
C ILE A 36 -4.98 1.19 -4.25
N TYR A 37 -5.86 0.21 -4.41
CA TYR A 37 -5.52 -1.12 -4.84
C TYR A 37 -6.23 -1.40 -6.17
N ALA A 38 -5.47 -1.78 -7.18
CA ALA A 38 -6.03 -2.12 -8.48
C ALA A 38 -5.56 -3.50 -8.94
N THR A 39 -6.42 -4.17 -9.69
CA THR A 39 -6.10 -5.44 -10.35
C THR A 39 -6.23 -5.27 -11.84
N MET A 40 -5.28 -5.83 -12.58
CA MET A 40 -5.25 -5.84 -14.03
C MET A 40 -5.05 -7.26 -14.53
N ASN A 41 -5.66 -7.56 -15.68
CA ASN A 41 -5.36 -8.75 -16.46
C ASN A 41 -4.41 -8.38 -17.60
N VAL A 42 -3.28 -9.08 -17.69
CA VAL A 42 -2.25 -8.90 -18.70
C VAL A 42 -1.93 -10.28 -19.27
N THR A 43 -2.30 -10.50 -20.53
CA THR A 43 -2.01 -11.77 -21.20
C THR A 43 -0.51 -12.00 -21.30
N GLN A 44 -0.09 -13.26 -21.31
CA GLN A 44 1.33 -13.62 -21.41
C GLN A 44 2.05 -12.97 -22.60
N GLU A 45 1.37 -12.83 -23.74
CA GLU A 45 1.88 -12.20 -24.97
C GLU A 45 2.07 -10.68 -24.84
N ASN A 46 1.27 -10.01 -24.02
CA ASN A 46 1.33 -8.56 -23.80
C ASN A 46 2.29 -8.16 -22.68
N PHE A 47 2.78 -9.11 -21.87
CA PHE A 47 3.52 -8.79 -20.65
C PHE A 47 4.81 -8.01 -20.92
N ALA A 48 5.54 -8.33 -22.00
CA ALA A 48 6.74 -7.58 -22.35
C ALA A 48 6.42 -6.12 -22.74
N ALA A 49 5.29 -5.89 -23.42
CA ALA A 49 4.83 -4.55 -23.76
C ALA A 49 4.33 -3.80 -22.52
N PHE A 50 3.68 -4.50 -21.60
CA PHE A 50 3.25 -3.97 -20.31
C PHE A 50 4.44 -3.49 -19.47
N GLU A 51 5.49 -4.30 -19.32
CA GLU A 51 6.71 -3.90 -18.60
C GLU A 51 7.39 -2.68 -19.25
N ALA A 52 7.43 -2.64 -20.59
CA ALA A 52 7.99 -1.53 -21.33
C ALA A 52 7.18 -0.22 -21.13
N ALA A 53 5.85 -0.30 -21.09
CA ALA A 53 4.97 0.84 -20.83
C ALA A 53 5.00 1.28 -19.35
N LEU A 54 5.20 0.33 -18.43
CA LEU A 54 5.25 0.59 -16.99
C LEU A 54 6.57 1.28 -16.56
N GLY A 55 7.70 0.96 -17.20
CA GLY A 55 9.01 1.48 -16.84
C GLY A 55 9.06 3.02 -16.71
N PRO A 56 8.65 3.79 -17.74
CA PRO A 56 8.61 5.25 -17.66
C PRO A 56 7.70 5.81 -16.56
N ILE A 57 6.61 5.10 -16.25
CA ILE A 57 5.70 5.50 -15.16
C ILE A 57 6.41 5.33 -13.82
N ILE A 58 7.08 4.19 -13.60
CA ILE A 58 7.87 3.96 -12.37
C ILE A 58 8.95 5.03 -12.21
N ASP A 59 9.67 5.39 -13.28
CA ASP A 59 10.72 6.41 -13.23
C ASP A 59 10.18 7.78 -12.80
N ILE A 60 8.98 8.15 -13.25
CA ILE A 60 8.29 9.37 -12.83
C ILE A 60 7.93 9.29 -11.35
N VAL A 61 7.28 8.19 -10.95
CA VAL A 61 6.72 8.03 -9.60
C VAL A 61 7.80 7.98 -8.53
N GLN A 62 8.99 7.44 -8.84
CA GLN A 62 10.14 7.47 -7.93
C GLN A 62 10.63 8.89 -7.60
N GLY A 63 10.29 9.88 -8.43
CA GLY A 63 10.60 11.29 -8.20
C GLY A 63 9.48 12.07 -7.51
N GLU A 64 8.32 11.46 -7.25
CA GLU A 64 7.16 12.16 -6.71
C GLU A 64 7.28 12.38 -5.20
N GLU A 65 7.14 13.64 -4.79
CA GLU A 65 7.02 13.99 -3.38
C GLU A 65 5.64 13.54 -2.86
N GLY A 66 5.61 12.91 -1.69
CA GLY A 66 4.38 12.41 -1.08
C GLY A 66 3.92 11.04 -1.57
N THR A 67 4.61 10.39 -2.52
CA THR A 67 4.35 8.97 -2.83
C THR A 67 4.99 8.07 -1.77
N LEU A 68 4.16 7.35 -1.02
CA LEU A 68 4.58 6.48 0.08
C LEU A 68 4.82 5.04 -0.37
N ILE A 69 3.96 4.54 -1.26
CA ILE A 69 4.02 3.18 -1.81
C ILE A 69 3.60 3.23 -3.27
N TYR A 70 4.33 2.52 -4.14
CA TYR A 70 3.94 2.31 -5.53
C TYR A 70 4.50 0.98 -6.04
N ASP A 71 3.74 -0.09 -5.85
CA ASP A 71 4.18 -1.46 -6.10
C ASP A 71 3.30 -2.17 -7.13
N TYR A 72 3.97 -2.86 -8.06
CA TYR A 72 3.35 -3.81 -8.99
C TYR A 72 3.80 -5.22 -8.64
N LEU A 73 2.83 -6.12 -8.44
CA LEU A 73 3.06 -7.54 -8.19
C LEU A 73 2.35 -8.38 -9.24
N ARG A 74 2.92 -9.52 -9.62
CA ARG A 74 2.35 -10.40 -10.65
C ARG A 74 2.08 -11.80 -10.09
N ALA A 75 0.91 -12.34 -10.41
CA ALA A 75 0.60 -13.77 -10.29
C ALA A 75 -0.08 -14.28 -11.57
N GLY A 76 0.65 -15.06 -12.37
CA GLY A 76 0.13 -15.54 -13.67
C GLY A 76 -0.15 -14.38 -14.62
N ASP A 77 -1.39 -14.28 -15.11
CA ASP A 77 -1.84 -13.19 -15.97
C ASP A 77 -2.46 -12.03 -15.17
N THR A 78 -2.47 -12.10 -13.84
CA THR A 78 -2.95 -11.03 -12.99
C THR A 78 -1.80 -10.17 -12.49
N VAL A 79 -1.99 -8.86 -12.58
CA VAL A 79 -1.12 -7.84 -12.00
C VAL A 79 -1.89 -7.09 -10.92
N TYR A 80 -1.24 -6.87 -9.79
CA TYR A 80 -1.75 -6.15 -8.63
C TYR A 80 -0.95 -4.85 -8.50
N LEU A 81 -1.64 -3.73 -8.45
CA LEU A 81 -1.09 -2.43 -8.11
C LEU A 81 -1.54 -2.10 -6.69
N TYR A 82 -0.59 -1.75 -5.83
CA TYR A 82 -0.88 -1.05 -4.58
C TYR A 82 -0.11 0.26 -4.54
N GLU A 83 -0.86 1.35 -4.40
CA GLU A 83 -0.32 2.69 -4.33
C GLU A 83 -0.85 3.41 -3.08
N ARG A 84 0.00 4.24 -2.48
CA ARG A 84 -0.33 5.03 -1.29
C ARG A 84 0.37 6.37 -1.35
N TYR A 85 -0.39 7.43 -1.11
CA TYR A 85 0.04 8.82 -1.16
C TYR A 85 -0.21 9.48 0.19
N GLU A 86 0.68 10.38 0.59
CA GLU A 86 0.62 11.09 1.87
C GLU A 86 -0.69 11.87 2.04
N ASP A 87 -1.15 12.50 0.97
CA ASP A 87 -2.39 13.27 0.94
C ASP A 87 -3.05 13.34 -0.45
N THR A 88 -4.19 14.05 -0.52
CA THR A 88 -4.89 14.34 -1.79
C THR A 88 -4.02 15.07 -2.80
N ALA A 89 -3.14 15.99 -2.36
CA ALA A 89 -2.33 16.78 -3.27
C ALA A 89 -1.28 15.90 -3.97
N ALA A 90 -0.65 14.99 -3.22
CA ALA A 90 0.27 13.99 -3.76
C ALA A 90 -0.43 13.06 -4.77
N PHE A 91 -1.64 12.58 -4.47
CA PHE A 91 -2.40 11.75 -5.41
C PHE A 91 -2.81 12.51 -6.68
N MET A 92 -3.22 13.78 -6.56
CA MET A 92 -3.55 14.59 -7.73
C MET A 92 -2.32 14.90 -8.59
N ALA A 93 -1.17 15.17 -7.97
CA ALA A 93 0.09 15.33 -8.68
C ALA A 93 0.46 14.05 -9.44
N HIS A 94 0.29 12.88 -8.81
CA HIS A 94 0.50 11.60 -9.47
C HIS A 94 -0.34 11.43 -10.75
N LEU A 95 -1.63 11.75 -10.67
CA LEU A 95 -2.54 11.67 -11.82
C LEU A 95 -2.12 12.63 -12.95
N GLU A 96 -1.63 13.82 -12.61
CA GLU A 96 -1.13 14.79 -13.58
C GLU A 96 0.15 14.30 -14.26
N ASN A 97 1.10 13.79 -13.47
CA ASN A 97 2.40 13.34 -13.97
C ASN A 97 2.31 12.09 -14.85
N THR A 98 1.42 11.15 -14.49
CA THR A 98 1.34 9.84 -15.15
C THR A 98 0.22 9.74 -16.19
N GLY A 99 -0.75 10.66 -16.17
CA GLY A 99 -1.98 10.58 -16.97
C GLY A 99 -1.75 10.50 -18.49
N ALA A 100 -0.66 11.07 -18.99
CA ALA A 100 -0.31 10.99 -20.42
C ALA A 100 0.22 9.60 -20.84
N LEU A 101 0.80 8.84 -19.91
CA LEU A 101 1.45 7.55 -20.17
C LEU A 101 0.54 6.36 -19.87
N VAL A 102 -0.40 6.53 -18.94
CA VAL A 102 -1.26 5.42 -18.48
C VAL A 102 -2.13 4.85 -19.60
N GLY A 103 -2.41 5.63 -20.65
CA GLY A 103 -3.13 5.15 -21.83
C GLY A 103 -2.40 4.04 -22.59
N GLU A 104 -1.06 4.06 -22.64
CA GLU A 104 -0.25 3.00 -23.25
C GLU A 104 -0.28 1.73 -22.39
N LEU A 105 -0.26 1.88 -21.07
CA LEU A 105 -0.39 0.78 -20.13
C LEU A 105 -1.75 0.07 -20.30
N PHE A 106 -2.84 0.84 -20.39
CA PHE A 106 -4.20 0.30 -20.56
C PHE A 106 -4.49 -0.23 -21.96
N ALA A 107 -3.63 0.03 -22.96
CA ALA A 107 -3.75 -0.59 -24.28
C ALA A 107 -3.34 -2.08 -24.26
N VAL A 108 -2.54 -2.49 -23.28
CA VAL A 108 -1.98 -3.85 -23.17
C VAL A 108 -2.42 -4.58 -21.90
N ALA A 109 -3.13 -3.90 -21.00
CA ALA A 109 -3.67 -4.42 -19.75
C ALA A 109 -5.14 -4.03 -19.59
N GLU A 110 -5.96 -4.96 -19.11
CA GLU A 110 -7.36 -4.70 -18.77
C GLU A 110 -7.47 -4.46 -17.26
N ILE A 111 -7.94 -3.28 -16.84
CA ILE A 111 -8.27 -3.03 -15.43
C ILE A 111 -9.51 -3.84 -15.07
N THR A 112 -9.38 -4.74 -14.09
CA THR A 112 -10.46 -5.62 -13.63
C THR A 112 -11.07 -5.17 -12.31
N SER A 113 -10.34 -4.40 -11.50
CA SER A 113 -10.84 -3.82 -10.26
C SER A 113 -10.01 -2.60 -9.86
N VAL A 114 -10.66 -1.62 -9.25
CA VAL A 114 -10.03 -0.51 -8.53
C VAL A 114 -10.76 -0.35 -7.20
N ILE A 115 -10.02 -0.28 -6.11
CA ILE A 115 -10.55 -0.15 -4.75
C ILE A 115 -9.80 0.97 -4.04
N ALA A 116 -10.54 1.96 -3.57
CA ALA A 116 -10.00 2.94 -2.64
C ALA A 116 -9.93 2.32 -1.25
N MET A 117 -8.72 2.10 -0.76
CA MET A 117 -8.42 1.42 0.50
C MET A 117 -8.45 2.34 1.72
N THR A 118 -8.59 3.65 1.50
CA THR A 118 -8.83 4.67 2.53
C THR A 118 -10.13 5.43 2.24
N PRO A 119 -10.71 6.13 3.23
CA PRO A 119 -11.80 7.06 2.97
C PRO A 119 -11.39 8.12 1.96
N ILE A 120 -12.16 8.29 0.89
CA ILE A 120 -11.84 9.24 -0.18
C ILE A 120 -12.57 10.57 0.03
N PRO A 121 -11.84 11.70 0.04
CA PRO A 121 -12.43 13.04 0.02
C PRO A 121 -13.38 13.26 -1.15
N ASP A 122 -14.44 14.05 -0.95
CA ASP A 122 -15.48 14.28 -1.97
C ASP A 122 -14.92 14.79 -3.31
N GLU A 123 -13.84 15.57 -3.28
CA GLU A 123 -13.20 16.13 -4.47
C GLU A 123 -12.55 15.08 -5.39
N LEU A 124 -12.14 13.94 -4.85
CA LEU A 124 -11.50 12.86 -5.61
C LEU A 124 -12.50 11.84 -6.16
N LYS A 125 -13.73 11.81 -5.65
CA LYS A 125 -14.76 10.86 -6.10
C LYS A 125 -15.02 10.93 -7.61
N PRO A 126 -15.19 12.10 -8.25
CA PRO A 126 -15.43 12.17 -9.69
C PRO A 126 -14.27 11.63 -10.54
N VAL A 127 -13.05 11.64 -10.01
CA VAL A 127 -11.89 11.07 -10.70
C VAL A 127 -11.95 9.56 -10.63
N LEU A 128 -12.09 9.01 -9.42
CA LEU A 128 -12.09 7.56 -9.21
C LEU A 128 -13.35 6.86 -9.77
N GLU A 129 -14.47 7.58 -9.89
CA GLU A 129 -15.68 7.09 -10.57
C GLU A 129 -15.42 6.78 -12.06
N LYS A 130 -14.50 7.49 -12.73
CA LYS A 130 -14.10 7.18 -14.12
C LYS A 130 -13.42 5.83 -14.23
N PHE A 131 -12.78 5.38 -13.16
CA PHE A 131 -12.16 4.07 -13.02
C PHE A 131 -13.11 3.02 -12.42
N GLN A 132 -14.38 3.38 -12.20
CA GLN A 132 -15.39 2.54 -11.55
C GLN A 132 -14.91 2.00 -10.20
N ALA A 133 -14.13 2.81 -9.47
CA ALA A 133 -13.50 2.39 -8.24
C ALA A 133 -14.54 2.11 -7.14
N THR A 134 -14.29 1.06 -6.36
CA THR A 134 -15.05 0.77 -5.14
C THR A 134 -14.53 1.65 -4.01
N MET A 135 -15.38 2.53 -3.48
CA MET A 135 -15.06 3.34 -2.30
C MET A 135 -15.30 2.53 -1.03
N THR A 136 -14.26 2.33 -0.22
CA THR A 136 -14.41 1.65 1.07
C THR A 136 -14.84 2.62 2.17
N ALA A 137 -15.43 2.06 3.23
CA ALA A 137 -15.75 2.78 4.45
C ALA A 137 -15.03 2.11 5.63
N PRO A 138 -14.59 2.88 6.65
CA PRO A 138 -13.99 2.30 7.83
C PRO A 138 -14.94 1.33 8.54
N ILE A 139 -14.39 0.25 9.10
CA ILE A 139 -15.13 -0.61 10.02
C ILE A 139 -15.20 0.11 11.37
N THR A 140 -16.38 0.57 11.77
CA THR A 140 -16.57 1.35 13.00
C THR A 140 -17.02 0.52 14.20
N SER A 141 -17.25 -0.78 14.04
CA SER A 141 -17.57 -1.69 15.13
C SER A 141 -16.33 -2.43 15.62
N LYS A 142 -15.98 -2.30 16.90
CA LYS A 142 -15.16 -3.31 17.57
C LYS A 142 -15.97 -4.61 17.53
N SER A 143 -15.40 -5.69 17.04
CA SER A 143 -15.97 -7.01 17.26
C SER A 143 -15.99 -7.23 18.78
N ASP A 144 -17.20 -7.37 19.34
CA ASP A 144 -17.40 -7.77 20.73
C ASP A 144 -16.69 -9.10 21.07
#